data_AF-A0A0F9BBX9-F1
#
_entry.id   AF-A0A0F9BBX9-F1
#
_cell.length_a   1.000
_cell.length_b   1.000
_cell.length_c   1.000
_cell.angle_alpha   90.00
_cell.angle_beta   90.00
_cell.angle_gamma   90.00
#
_symmetry.space_group_name_H-M   'P 1'
#
loop_
_entity.id
_entity.type
_entity.pdbx_description
1 polymer ?
#
loop_
_entity_poly.entity_id
_entity_poly.type
_entity_poly.pdbx_seq_one_letter_code
_entity_poly.pdbx_strand_id
1 'polypeptide(L)'
;MDLTAIVLIVCFFTLLFINVPISLCIALSTLAALLMHIDFTPATTTIAQQMAGGIDSFALLAIPFFILSGLIMGQGGIAKRLIECAMAMIGFLP
;
A
#
# COMPACT_ATOMS: atom_id res chain seq x y z
N MET A 1 -2.64 -24.10 -19.26
CA MET A 1 -2.09 -23.23 -18.20
C MET A 1 -0.65 -23.60 -18.05
N ASP A 2 0.26 -22.63 -18.10
CA ASP A 2 1.68 -22.89 -17.90
C ASP A 2 1.92 -23.42 -16.48
N LEU A 3 2.92 -24.30 -16.32
CA LEU A 3 3.22 -24.97 -15.05
C LEU A 3 3.39 -23.98 -13.88
N THR A 4 3.94 -22.79 -14.16
CA THR A 4 4.05 -21.69 -13.20
C THR A 4 2.72 -21.15 -12.71
N ALA A 5 1.74 -21.01 -13.60
CA ALA A 5 0.42 -20.52 -13.21
C ALA A 5 -0.26 -21.54 -12.26
N ILE A 6 -0.09 -22.83 -12.52
CA ILE A 6 -0.61 -23.90 -11.65
C ILE A 6 0.05 -23.83 -10.27
N VAL A 7 1.38 -23.71 -10.21
CA VAL A 7 2.13 -23.64 -8.95
C VAL A 7 1.74 -22.40 -8.13
N LEU A 8 1.60 -21.25 -8.78
CA LEU A 8 1.18 -20.01 -8.12
C LEU A 8 -0.21 -20.18 -7.51
N ILE A 9 -1.18 -20.67 -8.29
CA ILE A 9 -2.58 -20.83 -7.83
C ILE A 9 -2.65 -21.85 -6.68
N VAL A 10 -2.04 -23.02 -6.83
CA VAL A 10 -2.07 -24.07 -5.81
C VAL A 10 -1.40 -23.61 -4.52
N CYS A 11 -0.21 -22.98 -4.62
CA CYS A 11 0.51 -22.48 -3.45
C CYS A 11 -0.28 -21.36 -2.74
N PHE A 12 -0.85 -20.42 -3.50
CA PHE A 12 -1.66 -19.33 -2.94
C PHE A 12 -2.86 -19.85 -2.15
N PHE A 13 -3.67 -20.75 -2.74
CA PHE A 13 -4.83 -21.29 -2.05
C PHE A 13 -4.46 -22.16 -0.86
N THR A 14 -3.37 -22.95 -0.96
CA THR A 14 -2.88 -23.75 0.17
C THR A 14 -2.51 -22.86 1.36
N LEU A 15 -1.76 -21.77 1.14
CA LEU A 15 -1.40 -20.82 2.20
C LEU A 15 -2.63 -20.10 2.78
N LEU A 16 -3.60 -19.76 1.91
CA LEU A 16 -4.85 -19.13 2.32
C LEU A 16 -5.69 -20.04 3.23
N PHE A 17 -5.79 -21.34 2.92
CA PHE A 17 -6.51 -22.31 3.77
C PHE A 17 -5.84 -22.51 5.13
N ILE A 18 -4.53 -22.28 5.24
CA ILE A 18 -3.77 -22.33 6.51
C ILE A 18 -3.96 -21.01 7.32
N ASN A 19 -4.83 -20.10 6.87
CA ASN A 19 -5.10 -18.80 7.51
C ASN A 19 -3.86 -17.88 7.59
N VAL A 20 -2.92 -18.03 6.66
CA VAL A 20 -1.80 -17.10 6.51
C VAL A 20 -2.34 -15.75 6.00
N PRO A 21 -1.82 -14.59 6.48
CA PRO A 21 -2.19 -13.28 5.95
C PRO A 21 -2.07 -13.22 4.42
N ILE A 22 -3.09 -12.67 3.75
CA ILE A 22 -3.20 -12.66 2.28
C ILE A 22 -1.95 -12.07 1.61
N SER A 23 -1.34 -11.04 2.21
CA SER A 23 -0.09 -10.44 1.73
C SER A 23 1.06 -11.44 1.65
N LEU A 24 1.20 -12.32 2.65
CA LEU A 24 2.22 -13.37 2.68
C LEU A 24 1.88 -14.49 1.70
N CYS A 25 0.60 -14.83 1.53
CA CYS A 25 0.17 -15.79 0.52
C CYS A 25 0.60 -15.36 -0.88
N ILE A 26 0.41 -14.08 -1.23
CA ILE A 26 0.83 -13.51 -2.52
C ILE A 26 2.36 -13.53 -2.66
N ALA A 27 3.09 -13.08 -1.64
CA ALA A 27 4.55 -13.01 -1.69
C ALA A 27 5.19 -14.40 -1.87
N LEU A 28 4.77 -15.39 -1.09
CA LEU A 28 5.34 -16.73 -1.11
C LEU A 28 4.94 -17.53 -2.35
N SER A 29 3.69 -17.41 -2.81
CA SER A 29 3.25 -18.07 -4.04
C SER A 29 3.95 -17.51 -5.28
N THR A 30 4.21 -16.20 -5.31
CA THR A 30 4.97 -15.54 -6.37
C THR A 30 6.45 -15.95 -6.33
N LEU A 31 7.05 -16.07 -5.14
CA LEU A 31 8.41 -16.59 -4.97
C LEU A 31 8.54 -18.03 -5.49
N ALA A 32 7.60 -18.89 -5.11
CA ALA A 32 7.58 -20.28 -5.57
C ALA A 32 7.46 -20.39 -7.11
N ALA A 33 6.69 -19.51 -7.74
CA ALA A 33 6.57 -19.47 -9.19
C ALA A 33 7.83 -18.93 -9.90
N LEU A 34 8.47 -17.90 -9.33
CA LEU A 34 9.71 -17.32 -9.87
C LEU A 34 10.88 -18.29 -9.82
N LEU A 35 11.00 -19.08 -8.75
CA LEU A 35 12.05 -20.09 -8.58
C LEU A 35 12.02 -21.20 -9.63
N MET A 36 10.93 -21.36 -10.40
CA MET A 36 10.90 -22.31 -11.52
C MET A 36 11.64 -21.84 -12.77
N HIS A 37 11.86 -20.53 -12.93
CA HIS A 37 12.47 -19.94 -14.13
C HIS A 37 13.80 -19.25 -13.85
N ILE A 38 14.05 -18.89 -12.59
CA ILE A 38 15.13 -18.01 -12.17
C ILE A 38 15.79 -18.62 -10.91
N ASP A 39 17.11 -18.53 -10.82
CA ASP A 39 17.87 -18.94 -9.63
C ASP A 39 17.46 -18.15 -8.37
N PHE A 40 17.72 -18.74 -7.20
CA PHE A 40 17.30 -18.17 -5.91
C PHE A 40 17.76 -16.72 -5.69
N THR A 41 18.99 -16.39 -6.08
CA THR A 41 19.57 -15.05 -5.89
C THR A 41 18.82 -13.98 -6.69
N PRO A 42 18.64 -14.10 -8.02
CA PRO A 42 17.84 -13.14 -8.80
C PRO A 42 16.32 -13.16 -8.47
N ALA A 43 15.76 -14.29 -8.04
CA ALA A 43 14.35 -14.36 -7.66
C ALA A 43 14.04 -13.54 -6.40
N THR A 44 14.90 -13.66 -5.38
CA THR A 44 14.74 -12.94 -4.11
C THR A 44 14.97 -11.43 -4.24
N THR A 45 15.95 -11.01 -5.06
CA THR A 45 16.19 -9.59 -5.33
C THR A 45 15.02 -8.95 -6.08
N THR A 46 14.44 -9.63 -7.07
CA THR A 46 13.27 -9.14 -7.82
C THR A 46 12.07 -8.92 -6.89
N ILE A 47 11.80 -9.87 -5.99
CA ILE A 47 10.71 -9.73 -5.02
C ILE A 47 10.99 -8.60 -4.03
N ALA A 48 12.21 -8.50 -3.51
CA ALA A 48 12.59 -7.41 -2.61
C ALA A 48 12.43 -6.04 -3.27
N GLN A 49 12.79 -5.91 -4.55
CA GLN A 49 12.59 -4.69 -5.33
C GLN A 49 11.12 -4.34 -5.52
N GLN A 50 10.26 -5.32 -5.87
CA GLN A 50 8.82 -5.09 -5.99
C GLN A 50 8.18 -4.73 -4.64
N MET A 51 8.61 -5.33 -3.54
CA MET A 51 8.15 -4.99 -2.20
C MET A 51 8.56 -3.57 -1.80
N ALA A 52 9.82 -3.18 -2.06
CA ALA A 52 10.31 -1.84 -1.80
C ALA A 52 9.55 -0.79 -2.63
N GLY A 53 9.35 -1.05 -3.93
CA GLY A 53 8.56 -0.18 -4.81
C GLY A 53 7.09 -0.04 -4.37
N GLY A 54 6.53 -1.06 -3.72
CA GLY A 54 5.19 -0.98 -3.13
C GLY A 54 5.10 -0.07 -1.89
N ILE A 55 6.19 0.04 -1.12
CA ILE A 55 6.30 0.92 0.05
C ILE A 55 6.58 2.37 -0.36
N ASP A 56 7.28 2.59 -1.48
CA ASP A 56 7.49 3.90 -2.09
C ASP A 56 6.21 4.47 -2.75
N SER A 57 5.03 4.05 -2.31
CA SER A 57 3.77 4.60 -2.79
C SER A 57 3.61 6.05 -2.32
N PHE A 58 3.33 6.95 -3.27
CA PHE A 58 2.98 8.36 -3.00
C PHE A 58 1.88 8.51 -1.93
N ALA A 59 1.03 7.50 -1.77
CA ALA A 59 0.01 7.45 -0.72
C ALA A 59 0.58 7.43 0.71
N LEU A 60 1.69 6.71 0.94
CA LEU A 60 2.35 6.65 2.25
C LEU A 60 3.00 7.99 2.61
N LEU A 61 3.52 8.70 1.60
CA LEU A 61 4.04 10.06 1.71
C LEU A 61 2.92 11.10 1.92
N ALA A 62 1.70 10.81 1.46
CA ALA A 62 0.56 11.70 1.68
C ALA A 62 0.23 11.86 3.17
N ILE A 63 0.36 10.79 3.98
CA ILE A 63 0.08 10.82 5.43
C ILE A 63 0.92 11.89 6.17
N PRO A 64 2.27 11.86 6.12
CA PRO A 64 3.08 12.88 6.78
C PRO A 64 2.86 14.28 6.20
N PHE A 65 2.63 14.42 4.89
CA PHE A 65 2.33 15.72 4.30
C PHE A 65 0.96 16.29 4.71
N PHE A 66 -0.05 15.44 4.91
CA PHE A 66 -1.33 15.86 5.49
C PHE A 66 -1.18 16.30 6.94
N ILE A 67 -0.41 15.56 7.75
CA ILE A 67 -0.11 15.94 9.14
C ILE A 67 0.63 17.28 9.18
N LEU A 68 1.68 17.44 8.36
CA LEU A 68 2.46 18.67 8.27
C LEU A 68 1.59 19.86 7.81
N SER A 69 0.79 19.66 6.77
CA SER A 69 -0.15 20.68 6.28
C SER A 69 -1.16 21.06 7.36
N GLY A 70 -1.69 20.10 8.11
CA GLY A 70 -2.58 20.34 9.25
C GLY A 70 -1.93 21.17 10.34
N LEU A 71 -0.67 20.86 10.71
CA LEU A 71 0.10 21.63 11.69
C LEU A 71 0.35 23.07 11.23
N ILE A 72 0.73 23.26 9.97
CA ILE A 72 0.93 24.60 9.38
C ILE A 72 -0.38 25.39 9.37
N MET A 73 -1.50 24.77 8.97
CA MET A 73 -2.80 25.42 8.94
C MET A 73 -3.31 25.79 10.34
N GLY A 74 -3.04 24.94 11.33
CA GLY A 74 -3.38 25.18 12.73
C GLY A 74 -2.58 26.33 13.33
N GLN A 75 -1.24 26.27 13.26
CA GLN A 75 -0.38 27.34 13.82
C GLN A 75 -0.50 28.65 13.05
N GLY A 76 -0.65 28.60 11.72
CA GLY A 76 -0.81 29.79 10.88
C GLY A 76 -2.20 30.44 10.95
N GLY A 77 -3.14 29.88 11.73
CA GLY A 77 -4.51 30.38 11.85
C GLY A 77 -5.35 30.26 10.56
N ILE A 78 -4.82 29.61 9.51
CA ILE A 78 -5.51 29.39 8.23
C ILE A 78 -6.76 28.54 8.47
N ALA A 79 -6.67 27.52 9.32
CA ALA A 79 -7.81 26.67 9.68
C ALA A 79 -8.96 27.51 10.28
N LYS A 80 -8.65 28.43 11.19
CA LYS A 80 -9.65 29.32 11.80
C LYS A 80 -10.29 30.25 10.76
N ARG A 81 -9.48 30.87 9.90
CA ARG A 81 -9.96 31.77 8.83
C ARG A 81 -10.84 31.03 7.81
N LEU A 82 -10.51 29.78 7.49
CA LEU A 82 -11.35 28.93 6.63
C LEU A 82 -12.71 28.65 7.27
N ILE A 83 -12.73 28.32 8.57
CA ILE A 83 -13.98 28.11 9.31
C ILE A 83 -14.82 29.41 9.35
N GLU A 84 -14.20 30.55 9.67
CA GLU A 84 -14.88 31.85 9.68
C GLU A 84 -15.47 32.20 8.30
N CYS A 85 -14.74 31.91 7.22
CA CYS A 85 -15.21 32.11 5.85
C CYS A 85 -16.41 31.20 5.50
N ALA A 86 -16.33 29.91 5.85
CA ALA A 86 -17.43 28.97 5.66
C ALA A 86 -18.68 29.36 6.46
N MET A 87 -18.50 29.79 7.71
CA MET A 87 -19.58 30.30 8.56
C MET A 87 -20.21 31.58 7.98
N ALA A 88 -19.41 32.49 7.41
CA ALA A 88 -19.94 33.69 6.76
C ALA A 88 -20.77 33.38 5.50
N MET A 89 -20.42 32.31 4.76
CA MET A 89 -21.12 31.93 3.53
C MET A 89 -22.37 31.08 3.76
N ILE A 90 -22.38 30.22 4.77
CA ILE A 90 -23.39 29.14 4.91
C ILE A 90 -23.97 29.07 6.33
N GLY A 91 -23.40 29.79 7.30
CA GLY A 91 -23.80 29.71 8.71
C GLY A 91 -25.21 30.24 9.04
N PHE A 92 -25.91 30.80 8.05
CA PHE A 92 -27.32 31.18 8.17
C PHE A 92 -28.30 30.08 7.71
N LEU A 93 -27.81 29.00 7.08
CA LEU A 93 -28.65 27.85 6.80
C LEU A 93 -28.91 27.06 8.10
N PRO A 94 -30.16 26.63 8.34
CA PRO A 94 -30.56 25.92 9.56
C PRO A 94 -29.94 24.52 9.69
#